data_AF-A0A7S4UHA2-F1
#
_entry.id   AF-A0A7S4UHA2-F1
#
_cell.length_a   1.000
_cell.length_b   1.000
_cell.length_c   1.000
_cell.angle_alpha   90.00
_cell.angle_beta   90.00
_cell.angle_gamma   90.00
#
_symmetry.space_group_name_H-M   'P 1'
#
loop_
_entity.id
_entity.type
_entity.pdbx_description
1 polymer ?
#
loop_
_entity_poly.entity_id
_entity_poly.type
_entity_poly.pdbx_seq_one_letter_code
_entity_poly.pdbx_strand_id
1 'polypeptide(L)'
;ARGAGSRRTKEPCGLGVGDSTAPATVAQTADFAAAALPEPLEHKVVHSGPVSIRGRPSPQAKEVGQLMRGRTVLGYPGKGWLRLTRGGAPPIEQRFEGCWVFIGNRLEAMCLRVTCDQ
;
A
#
# COMPACT_ATOMS: atom_id res chain seq x y z
N ALA A 1 -54.10 -9.95 -18.88
CA ALA A 1 -53.18 -8.89 -18.45
C ALA A 1 -51.94 -9.54 -17.84
N ARG A 2 -50.76 -8.98 -18.15
CA ARG A 2 -49.44 -9.60 -17.97
C ARG A 2 -49.10 -9.82 -16.48
N GLY A 3 -48.72 -11.04 -16.14
CA GLY A 3 -47.97 -11.36 -14.91
C GLY A 3 -46.49 -11.08 -15.12
N ALA A 4 -45.89 -10.26 -14.26
CA ALA A 4 -44.44 -10.03 -14.23
C ALA A 4 -43.85 -10.86 -13.08
N GLY A 5 -43.39 -12.06 -13.43
CA GLY A 5 -42.66 -12.95 -12.55
C GLY A 5 -41.27 -12.40 -12.24
N SER A 6 -40.97 -12.34 -10.94
CA SER A 6 -39.66 -12.11 -10.36
C SER A 6 -38.67 -13.20 -10.83
N ARG A 7 -37.61 -12.81 -11.53
CA ARG A 7 -36.50 -13.72 -11.87
C ARG A 7 -35.29 -13.38 -11.02
N ARG A 8 -35.05 -14.22 -10.00
CA ARG A 8 -33.71 -14.47 -9.46
C ARG A 8 -32.95 -15.30 -10.48
N THR A 9 -31.78 -14.83 -10.87
CA THR A 9 -30.72 -15.61 -11.52
C THR A 9 -29.44 -15.24 -10.77
N LYS A 10 -29.11 -15.99 -9.72
CA LYS A 10 -28.16 -17.11 -9.70
C LYS A 10 -26.79 -16.69 -10.28
N GLU A 11 -25.86 -16.43 -9.36
CA GLU A 11 -24.43 -16.37 -9.63
C GLU A 11 -23.99 -17.66 -10.33
N PRO A 12 -23.09 -17.56 -11.31
CA PRO A 12 -22.05 -18.56 -11.48
C PRO A 12 -20.80 -18.08 -10.76
N CYS A 13 -20.41 -18.82 -9.72
CA CYS A 13 -19.03 -18.88 -9.25
C CYS A 13 -18.12 -19.21 -10.43
N GLY A 14 -17.43 -18.21 -10.94
CA GLY A 14 -16.38 -18.37 -11.95
C GLY A 14 -15.04 -18.08 -11.31
N LEU A 15 -14.40 -19.10 -10.73
CA LEU A 15 -12.95 -19.11 -10.56
C LEU A 15 -12.33 -19.22 -11.95
N GLY A 16 -12.26 -18.07 -12.64
CA GLY A 16 -11.43 -17.93 -13.81
C GLY A 16 -9.97 -17.92 -13.35
N VAL A 17 -9.32 -19.08 -13.38
CA VAL A 17 -7.85 -19.16 -13.47
C VAL A 17 -7.49 -18.72 -14.89
N GLY A 18 -7.59 -17.41 -15.13
CA GLY A 18 -6.99 -16.78 -16.27
C GLY A 18 -5.52 -16.60 -15.95
N ASP A 19 -4.67 -17.44 -16.54
CA ASP A 19 -3.24 -17.20 -16.69
C ASP A 19 -3.03 -15.99 -17.61
N SER A 20 -3.43 -14.83 -17.12
CA SER A 20 -3.18 -13.52 -17.70
C SER A 20 -2.19 -12.87 -16.76
N THR A 21 -0.92 -13.18 -16.95
CA THR A 21 0.21 -12.56 -16.25
C THR A 21 0.39 -11.12 -16.72
N ALA A 22 -0.66 -10.30 -16.62
CA ALA A 22 -0.49 -8.87 -16.55
C ALA A 22 0.31 -8.59 -15.27
N PRO A 23 1.43 -7.85 -15.33
CA PRO A 23 2.20 -7.58 -14.14
C PRO A 23 1.31 -6.77 -13.18
N ALA A 24 0.99 -7.34 -12.02
CA ALA A 24 0.12 -6.72 -11.01
C ALA A 24 0.53 -5.25 -10.76
N THR A 25 -0.43 -4.34 -10.64
CA THR A 25 -0.12 -2.93 -10.40
C THR A 25 0.59 -2.73 -9.05
N VAL A 26 1.24 -1.58 -8.89
CA VAL A 26 1.86 -1.20 -7.61
C VAL A 26 0.83 -1.23 -6.46
N ALA A 27 -0.39 -0.74 -6.72
CA ALA A 27 -1.50 -0.76 -5.75
C ALA A 27 -1.89 -2.19 -5.36
N GLN A 28 -2.14 -3.06 -6.34
CA GLN A 28 -2.47 -4.47 -6.09
C GLN A 28 -1.39 -5.20 -5.30
N THR A 29 -0.11 -4.89 -5.56
CA THR A 29 1.01 -5.48 -4.81
C THR A 29 0.98 -5.03 -3.35
N ALA A 30 0.70 -3.75 -3.08
CA ALA A 30 0.55 -3.25 -1.72
C ALA A 30 -0.71 -3.77 -1.01
N ASP A 31 -1.79 -4.04 -1.74
CA ASP A 31 -2.99 -4.70 -1.21
C ASP A 31 -2.70 -6.14 -0.81
N PHE A 32 -1.98 -6.88 -1.66
CA PHE A 32 -1.53 -8.23 -1.33
C PHE A 32 -0.62 -8.22 -0.09
N ALA A 33 0.33 -7.29 -0.02
CA ALA A 33 1.18 -7.13 1.15
C ALA A 33 0.38 -6.80 2.42
N ALA A 34 -0.66 -5.96 2.32
CA ALA A 34 -1.54 -5.63 3.44
C ALA A 34 -2.38 -6.82 3.92
N ALA A 35 -2.71 -7.77 3.04
CA ALA A 35 -3.41 -9.00 3.42
C ALA A 35 -2.47 -10.07 3.98
N ALA A 36 -1.22 -10.10 3.54
CA ALA A 36 -0.26 -11.14 3.90
C ALA A 36 0.54 -10.81 5.18
N LEU A 37 0.74 -9.53 5.49
CA LEU A 37 1.51 -9.11 6.66
C LEU A 37 0.58 -8.91 7.87
N PRO A 38 0.99 -9.35 9.07
CA PRO A 38 0.20 -9.14 10.29
C PRO A 38 0.13 -7.65 10.66
N GLU A 39 1.16 -6.88 10.32
CA GLU A 39 1.29 -5.45 10.64
C GLU A 39 2.01 -4.70 9.50
N PRO A 40 1.80 -3.38 9.36
CA PRO A 40 2.50 -2.57 8.37
C PRO A 40 4.01 -2.51 8.65
N LEU A 41 4.80 -2.44 7.58
CA LEU A 41 6.26 -2.39 7.69
C LEU A 41 6.74 -1.02 8.15
N GLU A 42 7.63 -1.02 9.14
CA GLU A 42 8.31 0.18 9.61
C GLU A 42 9.49 0.54 8.72
N HIS A 43 9.55 1.81 8.29
CA HIS A 43 10.62 2.35 7.47
C HIS A 43 11.14 3.68 8.01
N LYS A 44 12.46 3.82 8.09
CA LYS A 44 13.11 5.07 8.47
C LYS A 44 13.54 5.85 7.23
N VAL A 45 13.30 7.15 7.23
CA VAL A 45 13.77 8.05 6.16
C VAL A 45 15.25 8.33 6.38
N VAL A 46 16.09 7.78 5.51
CA VAL A 46 17.56 7.91 5.58
C VAL A 46 18.13 8.85 4.53
N HIS A 47 17.31 9.30 3.58
CA HIS A 47 17.74 10.30 2.59
C HIS A 47 18.17 11.61 3.26
N SER A 48 19.17 12.30 2.73
CA SER A 48 19.63 13.59 3.25
C SER A 48 18.66 14.74 2.94
N GLY A 49 17.98 14.69 1.79
CA GLY A 49 16.95 15.65 1.39
C GLY A 49 15.52 15.22 1.75
N PRO A 50 14.53 16.09 1.50
CA PRO A 50 13.12 15.74 1.67
C PRO A 50 12.72 14.61 0.71
N VAL A 51 11.84 13.74 1.18
CA VAL A 51 11.25 12.65 0.40
C VAL A 51 9.78 12.96 0.11
N SER A 52 9.43 13.06 -1.16
CA SER A 52 8.07 13.37 -1.61
C SER A 52 7.06 12.28 -1.24
N ILE A 53 5.94 12.72 -0.65
CA ILE A 53 4.70 11.95 -0.53
C ILE A 53 3.83 12.30 -1.73
N ARG A 54 3.28 11.29 -2.41
CA ARG A 54 2.50 11.45 -3.64
C ARG A 54 1.14 10.77 -3.51
N GLY A 55 0.13 11.33 -4.17
CA GLY A 55 -1.22 10.73 -4.16
C GLY A 55 -1.33 9.40 -4.91
N ARG A 56 -0.37 9.08 -5.78
CA ARG A 56 -0.31 7.84 -6.57
C ARG A 56 1.15 7.36 -6.70
N PRO A 57 1.41 6.05 -6.90
CA PRO A 57 2.76 5.50 -7.00
C PRO A 57 3.39 5.78 -8.38
N SER A 58 3.64 7.06 -8.66
CA SER A 58 4.27 7.50 -9.91
C SER A 58 5.18 8.70 -9.64
N PRO A 59 6.39 8.76 -10.24
CA PRO A 59 7.28 9.93 -10.12
C PRO A 59 6.68 11.21 -10.71
N GLN A 60 5.66 11.10 -11.57
CA GLN A 60 4.98 12.23 -12.18
C GLN A 60 3.71 12.65 -11.41
N ALA A 61 3.28 11.88 -10.40
CA ALA A 61 2.11 12.22 -9.61
C ALA A 61 2.35 13.47 -8.76
N LYS A 62 1.33 14.32 -8.59
CA LYS A 62 1.43 15.52 -7.75
C LYS A 62 1.95 15.17 -6.36
N GLU A 63 2.93 15.94 -5.90
CA GLU A 63 3.41 15.89 -4.52
C GLU A 63 2.35 16.50 -3.59
N VAL A 64 2.01 15.76 -2.53
CA VAL A 64 1.00 16.16 -1.55
C VAL A 64 1.62 16.49 -0.19
N GLY A 65 2.89 16.12 0.03
CA GLY A 65 3.64 16.39 1.25
C GLY A 65 5.08 15.90 1.13
N GLN A 66 5.85 16.05 2.20
CA GLN A 66 7.24 15.63 2.27
C GLN A 66 7.57 14.99 3.63
N LEU A 67 8.49 14.04 3.62
CA LEU A 67 9.08 13.45 4.81
C LEU A 67 10.53 13.92 4.94
N MET A 68 10.91 14.29 6.16
CA MET A 68 12.27 14.68 6.48
C MET A 68 13.08 13.49 7.00
N ARG A 69 14.41 13.57 6.87
CA ARG A 69 15.35 12.58 7.42
C ARG A 69 15.06 12.29 8.90
N GLY A 70 15.20 11.03 9.28
CA GLY A 70 15.04 10.56 10.66
C GLY A 70 13.60 10.25 11.06
N ARG A 71 12.60 10.64 10.24
CA ARG A 71 11.21 10.24 10.44
C ARG A 71 11.05 8.75 10.19
N THR A 72 10.20 8.12 10.99
CA THR A 72 9.76 6.75 10.76
C THR A 72 8.33 6.74 10.25
N VAL A 73 8.06 5.93 9.23
CA VAL A 73 6.74 5.75 8.63
C VAL A 73 6.36 4.28 8.58
N LEU A 74 5.06 4.01 8.63
CA LEU A 74 4.50 2.67 8.48
C LEU A 74 3.82 2.55 7.12
N GLY A 75 3.93 1.39 6.48
CA GLY A 75 3.23 1.16 5.22
C GLY A 75 3.37 -0.23 4.65
N TYR A 76 2.69 -0.45 3.54
CA TYR A 76 2.71 -1.71 2.80
C TYR A 76 3.48 -1.55 1.48
N PRO A 77 4.50 -2.39 1.22
CA PRO A 77 5.33 -2.25 0.04
C PRO A 77 4.59 -2.70 -1.23
N GLY A 78 4.79 -1.96 -2.31
CA GLY A 78 4.33 -2.31 -3.64
C GLY A 78 5.34 -1.85 -4.69
N LYS A 79 6.03 -2.77 -5.35
CA LYS A 79 6.92 -2.51 -6.51
C LYS A 79 7.81 -1.25 -6.38
N GLY A 80 8.55 -1.15 -5.27
CA GLY A 80 9.48 -0.04 -5.00
C GLY A 80 8.84 1.22 -4.40
N TRP A 81 7.52 1.21 -4.21
CA TRP A 81 6.77 2.22 -3.47
C TRP A 81 6.28 1.65 -2.15
N LEU A 82 6.02 2.54 -1.21
CA LEU A 82 5.41 2.25 0.08
C LEU A 82 4.07 2.98 0.14
N ARG A 83 2.98 2.24 0.35
CA ARG A 83 1.68 2.83 0.66
C ARG A 83 1.62 3.13 2.14
N LEU A 84 1.55 4.41 2.49
CA LEU A 84 1.52 4.87 3.86
C LEU A 84 0.23 4.46 4.56
N THR A 85 0.35 4.07 5.82
CA THR A 85 -0.78 3.88 6.75
C THR A 85 -0.59 4.76 7.99
N ARG A 86 -1.59 4.78 8.87
CA ARG A 86 -1.51 5.52 10.13
C ARG A 86 -0.39 4.99 11.01
N GLY A 87 0.24 5.91 11.75
CA GLY A 87 1.33 5.61 12.67
C GLY A 87 2.64 6.26 12.24
N GLY A 88 3.75 5.63 12.61
CA GLY A 88 5.09 6.19 12.47
C GLY A 88 5.53 7.00 13.70
N ALA A 89 6.78 7.45 13.69
CA ALA A 89 7.40 8.14 14.81
C ALA A 89 8.09 9.45 14.31
N PRO A 90 7.54 10.63 14.67
CA PRO A 90 6.20 10.83 15.23
C PRO A 90 5.11 10.53 14.17
N PRO A 91 3.83 10.39 14.59
CA PRO A 91 2.76 9.99 13.69
C PRO A 91 2.66 10.88 12.45
N ILE A 92 2.46 10.25 11.29
CA ILE A 92 2.18 10.99 10.06
C ILE A 92 0.79 11.64 10.14
N GLU A 93 0.61 12.75 9.43
CA GLU A 93 -0.69 13.40 9.34
C GLU A 93 -1.72 12.48 8.65
N GLN A 94 -2.97 12.45 9.14
CA GLN A 94 -4.02 11.58 8.61
C GLN A 94 -4.26 11.76 7.10
N ARG A 95 -4.04 12.98 6.57
CA ARG A 95 -4.17 13.25 5.13
C ARG A 95 -3.18 12.48 4.24
N PHE A 96 -2.13 11.89 4.81
CA PHE A 96 -1.14 11.10 4.09
C PHE A 96 -1.44 9.60 4.09
N GLU A 97 -2.48 9.15 4.79
CA GLU A 97 -2.94 7.77 4.73
C GLU A 97 -3.34 7.39 3.29
N GLY A 98 -2.88 6.23 2.82
CA GLY A 98 -3.10 5.77 1.45
C GLY A 98 -2.23 6.46 0.39
N CYS A 99 -1.46 7.47 0.76
CA CYS A 99 -0.47 8.09 -0.13
C CYS A 99 0.78 7.22 -0.27
N TRP A 100 1.64 7.63 -1.20
CA TRP A 100 2.76 6.82 -1.69
C TRP A 100 4.08 7.52 -1.52
N VAL A 101 5.08 6.75 -1.10
CA VAL A 101 6.47 7.20 -1.00
C VAL A 101 7.35 6.24 -1.78
N PHE A 102 8.31 6.76 -2.53
CA PHE A 102 9.26 5.92 -3.24
C PHE A 102 10.34 5.43 -2.26
N ILE A 103 10.51 4.11 -2.13
CA ILE A 103 11.46 3.50 -1.20
C ILE A 103 12.88 3.75 -1.69
N GLY A 104 13.23 3.19 -2.86
CA GLY A 104 14.56 3.30 -3.49
C GLY A 104 15.70 3.30 -2.47
N ASN A 105 16.57 4.31 -2.54
CA ASN A 105 17.68 4.52 -1.62
C ASN A 105 17.33 5.59 -0.57
N ARG A 106 16.04 5.85 -0.36
CA ARG A 106 15.53 6.96 0.46
C ARG A 106 15.02 6.48 1.82
N LEU A 107 14.48 5.27 1.85
CA LEU A 107 13.93 4.63 3.04
C LEU A 107 14.71 3.35 3.34
N GLU A 108 14.93 3.09 4.63
CA GLU A 108 15.51 1.85 5.14
C GLU A 108 14.42 1.10 5.91
N ALA A 109 14.18 -0.16 5.56
CA ALA A 109 13.24 -1.01 6.29
C ALA A 109 13.82 -1.32 7.67
N MET A 110 13.04 -1.12 8.72
CA MET A 110 13.41 -1.51 10.08
C MET A 110 13.04 -2.98 10.28
N CYS A 111 13.93 -3.75 10.91
CA CYS A 111 13.69 -5.17 11.16
C CYS A 111 12.42 -5.35 11.99
N LEU A 112 11.44 -6.06 11.45
CA LEU A 112 10.29 -6.49 12.22
C LEU A 112 10.74 -7.53 13.25
N ARG A 113 10.32 -7.34 14.49
CA ARG A 113 10.47 -8.38 15.52
C ARG A 113 9.31 -9.34 15.36
N VAL A 114 9.54 -10.48 14.71
CA VAL A 114 8.53 -11.54 14.59
C VAL A 114 8.45 -12.26 15.93
N THR A 115 7.37 -12.05 16.67
CA THR A 115 7.03 -12.86 17.84
C THR A 115 6.24 -14.07 17.35
N CYS A 116 6.88 -15.23 17.27
CA CYS A 116 6.17 -16.49 17.11
C CYS A 116 5.61 -16.87 18.49
N ASP A 117 4.32 -16.67 18.71
CA ASP A 117 3.62 -17.30 19.83
C ASP A 117 3.62 -18.82 19.56
N GLN A 118 4.26 -19.60 20.45
CA GLN A 118 4.42 -21.06 20.36
C GLN A 118 3.23 -21.78 20.96
#